data_AF-A0A925IAS9-F1
#
_entry.id   AF-A0A925IAS9-F1
#
_cell.length_a   1.000
_cell.length_b   1.000
_cell.length_c   1.000
_cell.angle_alpha   90.00
_cell.angle_beta   90.00
_cell.angle_gamma   90.00
#
_symmetry.space_group_name_H-M   'P 1'
#
loop_
_entity.id
_entity.type
_entity.pdbx_description
1 polymer ?
#
loop_
_entity_poly.entity_id
_entity_poly.type
_entity_poly.pdbx_seq_one_letter_code
_entity_poly.pdbx_strand_id
1 'polypeptide(L)'
;MTIHREGTKSIAIATMLFCVLNVVMFWIFGSSLLWLCIIFLSVTLAFVLFVVSFFRIPSRTLTIHDGQIICPADGKVVVIEETVDVEYFKDKRLQVSVFMSPANVHVNRNPISGEV
;
A
#
# COMPACT_ATOMS: atom_id res chain seq x y z
N MET A 1 -1.16 10.58 -11.61
CA MET A 1 -1.17 9.67 -10.44
C MET A 1 -2.60 9.57 -9.97
N THR A 2 -3.12 8.36 -9.82
CA THR A 2 -4.52 8.11 -9.43
C THR A 2 -4.56 7.39 -8.09
N ILE A 3 -5.72 7.33 -7.44
CA ILE A 3 -5.94 6.54 -6.23
C ILE A 3 -6.62 5.23 -6.61
N HIS A 4 -6.22 4.14 -5.97
CA HIS A 4 -6.85 2.84 -6.15
C HIS A 4 -8.33 2.90 -5.74
N ARG A 5 -9.24 2.34 -6.56
CA ARG A 5 -10.70 2.45 -6.31
C ARG A 5 -11.08 1.89 -4.93
N GLU A 6 -10.53 0.74 -4.56
CA GLU A 6 -10.72 0.16 -3.20
C GLU A 6 -10.13 1.02 -2.08
N GLY A 7 -9.09 1.80 -2.38
CA GLY A 7 -8.47 2.69 -1.40
C GLY A 7 -9.33 3.89 -1.05
N THR A 8 -10.21 4.34 -1.94
CA THR A 8 -11.02 5.56 -1.72
C THR A 8 -11.92 5.45 -0.49
N LYS A 9 -12.60 4.32 -0.30
CA LYS A 9 -13.45 4.08 0.88
C LYS A 9 -12.62 4.02 2.16
N SER A 10 -11.50 3.29 2.14
CA SER A 10 -10.58 3.17 3.28
C SER A 10 -9.99 4.51 3.69
N ILE A 11 -9.55 5.33 2.73
CA ILE A 11 -9.06 6.70 2.97
C ILE A 11 -10.15 7.56 3.58
N ALA A 12 -11.37 7.52 3.04
CA ALA A 12 -12.48 8.32 3.54
C ALA A 12 -12.84 7.97 5.00
N ILE A 13 -12.94 6.68 5.32
CA ILE A 13 -13.21 6.20 6.68
C ILE A 13 -12.09 6.60 7.64
N ALA A 14 -10.83 6.39 7.25
CA ALA A 14 -9.68 6.76 8.07
C ALA A 14 -9.66 8.27 8.34
N THR A 15 -9.85 9.09 7.30
CA THR A 15 -9.87 10.55 7.41
C THR A 15 -11.00 11.00 8.33
N MET A 16 -12.20 10.46 8.17
CA MET A 16 -13.35 10.80 9.02
C MET A 16 -13.09 10.47 10.50
N LEU A 17 -12.53 9.29 10.78
CA LEU A 17 -12.18 8.86 12.13
C LEU A 17 -11.14 9.80 12.76
N PHE A 18 -10.08 10.13 12.03
CA PHE A 18 -9.05 11.05 12.51
C PHE A 18 -9.59 12.47 12.71
N CYS A 19 -10.50 12.94 11.85
CA CYS A 19 -11.16 14.23 12.04
C CYS A 19 -11.96 14.28 13.35
N VAL A 20 -12.80 13.26 13.59
CA VAL A 20 -13.58 13.17 14.84
C VAL A 20 -12.66 13.14 16.06
N LEU A 21 -11.60 12.33 16.02
CA LEU A 21 -10.65 12.21 17.12
C LEU A 21 -9.93 13.53 17.42
N ASN A 22 -9.52 14.27 16.38
CA ASN A 22 -8.89 15.59 16.54
C ASN A 22 -9.86 16.62 17.11
N VAL A 23 -11.13 16.64 16.67
CA VAL A 23 -12.15 17.54 17.22
C VAL A 23 -12.40 17.26 18.70
N VAL A 24 -12.53 15.99 19.08
CA VAL A 24 -12.71 15.59 20.49
C VAL A 24 -11.50 16.00 21.33
N MET A 25 -10.28 15.76 20.84
CA MET A 25 -9.06 16.16 21.54
C MET A 25 -9.00 17.67 21.75
N PHE A 26 -9.31 18.46 20.71
CA PHE A 26 -9.34 19.91 20.81
C PHE A 26 -10.43 20.42 21.76
N TRP A 27 -11.61 19.79 21.77
CA TRP A 27 -12.72 20.18 22.65
C TRP A 27 -12.38 19.96 24.14
N ILE A 28 -11.68 18.87 24.48
CA ILE A 28 -11.32 18.55 25.87
C ILE A 28 -10.09 19.35 26.34
N PHE A 29 -9.07 19.48 25.49
CA PHE A 29 -7.75 19.96 25.89
C PHE A 29 -7.31 21.28 25.25
N GLY A 30 -8.10 21.86 24.33
CA GLY A 30 -7.70 23.02 23.54
C GLY A 30 -7.44 24.29 24.36
N SER A 31 -8.10 24.45 25.52
CA SER A 31 -7.94 25.62 26.40
C SER A 31 -6.72 25.53 27.31
N SER A 32 -6.29 24.32 27.70
CA SER A 32 -5.25 24.10 28.70
C SER A 32 -3.93 23.59 28.10
N LEU A 33 -4.01 22.75 27.06
CA LEU A 33 -2.88 22.01 26.49
C LEU A 33 -2.89 22.11 24.96
N LEU A 34 -2.97 23.33 24.44
CA LEU A 34 -3.00 23.59 23.00
C LEU A 34 -1.81 22.97 22.25
N TRP A 35 -0.62 23.00 22.85
CA TRP A 35 0.59 22.43 22.25
C TRP A 35 0.46 20.91 22.01
N LEU A 36 -0.17 20.16 22.92
CA LEU A 36 -0.45 18.73 22.74
C LEU A 36 -1.44 18.50 21.60
N CYS A 37 -2.47 19.34 21.49
CA CYS A 37 -3.44 19.26 20.39
C CYS A 37 -2.76 19.48 19.03
N ILE A 38 -1.81 20.41 18.93
CA ILE A 38 -1.05 20.68 17.71
C ILE A 38 -0.15 19.49 17.34
N ILE A 39 0.56 18.90 18.32
CA ILE A 39 1.39 17.71 18.08
C ILE A 39 0.52 16.55 17.61
N PHE A 40 -0.60 16.31 18.29
CA PHE A 40 -1.53 15.24 17.95
C PHE A 40 -2.11 15.41 16.53
N LEU A 41 -2.52 16.63 16.18
CA LEU A 41 -2.99 16.96 14.83
C LEU A 41 -1.90 16.71 13.79
N SER A 42 -0.66 17.11 14.06
CA SER A 42 0.46 16.93 13.14
C SER A 42 0.76 15.46 12.87
N VAL A 43 0.77 14.62 13.93
CA VAL A 43 1.00 13.18 13.82
C VAL A 43 -0.14 12.50 13.06
N THR A 44 -1.40 12.81 13.39
CA THR A 44 -2.56 12.21 12.71
C THR A 44 -2.65 12.65 11.25
N LEU A 45 -2.32 13.91 10.94
CA LEU A 45 -2.22 14.39 9.57
C LEU A 45 -1.14 13.64 8.77
N ALA A 46 0.06 13.47 9.34
CA ALA A 46 1.11 12.69 8.71
C ALA A 46 0.67 11.25 8.43
N PHE A 47 -0.09 10.65 9.34
CA PHE A 47 -0.64 9.31 9.16
C PHE A 47 -1.71 9.26 8.05
N VAL A 48 -2.62 10.24 7.98
CA VAL A 48 -3.60 10.32 6.87
C VAL A 48 -2.89 10.44 5.53
N LEU A 49 -1.85 11.29 5.44
CA LEU A 49 -1.04 11.41 4.23
C LEU A 49 -0.33 10.10 3.87
N PHE A 50 0.14 9.36 4.87
CA PHE A 50 0.71 8.03 4.65
C PHE A 50 -0.33 7.04 4.10
N VAL A 51 -1.55 7.00 4.64
CA VAL A 51 -2.64 6.14 4.13
C VAL A 51 -3.00 6.51 2.70
N VAL A 52 -3.10 7.80 2.37
CA VAL A 52 -3.32 8.26 0.98
C VAL A 52 -2.18 7.80 0.07
N SER A 53 -0.94 7.92 0.53
CA SER A 53 0.24 7.46 -0.21
C SER A 53 0.26 5.94 -0.39
N PHE A 54 -0.23 5.15 0.56
CA PHE A 54 -0.29 3.70 0.48
C PHE A 54 -1.17 3.21 -0.69
N PHE A 55 -2.32 3.85 -0.88
CA PHE A 55 -3.29 3.50 -1.94
C PHE A 55 -3.03 4.18 -3.29
N ARG A 56 -1.87 4.80 -3.47
CA ARG A 56 -1.54 5.50 -4.71
C ARG A 56 -1.26 4.57 -5.87
N ILE A 57 -1.61 5.02 -7.07
CA ILE A 57 -1.23 4.39 -8.34
C ILE A 57 -0.36 5.39 -9.12
N PRO A 58 0.97 5.21 -9.14
CA PRO A 58 1.85 6.03 -9.95
C PRO A 58 1.71 5.68 -11.43
N SER A 59 1.90 6.68 -12.30
CA SER A 59 2.10 6.45 -13.72
C SER A 59 3.48 5.81 -13.92
N ARG A 60 3.55 4.72 -14.68
CA ARG A 60 4.81 4.04 -15.00
C ARG A 60 4.91 3.76 -16.48
N THR A 61 6.12 3.88 -17.00
CA THR A 61 6.51 3.32 -18.28
C THR A 61 6.99 1.90 -18.03
N LEU A 62 6.28 0.92 -18.58
CA LEU A 62 6.65 -0.49 -18.47
C LEU A 62 7.48 -0.88 -19.70
N THR A 63 8.56 -1.61 -19.48
CA THR A 63 9.33 -2.25 -20.55
C THR A 63 8.74 -3.65 -20.75
N ILE A 64 7.87 -3.81 -21.76
CA ILE A 64 7.19 -5.07 -22.06
C ILE A 64 7.71 -5.59 -23.39
N HIS A 65 8.22 -6.82 -23.40
CA HIS A 65 8.65 -7.53 -24.60
C HIS A 65 8.09 -8.95 -24.60
N ASP A 66 7.93 -9.51 -25.79
CA ASP A 66 7.46 -10.89 -25.95
C ASP A 66 8.44 -11.88 -25.32
N GLY A 67 7.89 -12.87 -24.60
CA GLY A 67 8.66 -13.89 -23.90
C GLY A 67 9.29 -13.45 -22.57
N GLN A 68 9.07 -12.21 -22.12
CA GLN A 68 9.56 -11.75 -20.82
C GLN A 68 8.49 -11.87 -19.74
N ILE A 69 8.92 -12.26 -18.53
CA ILE A 69 8.11 -12.21 -17.32
C ILE A 69 8.48 -10.91 -16.60
N ILE A 70 7.51 -10.02 -16.44
CA ILE A 70 7.71 -8.71 -15.80
C ILE A 70 7.39 -8.81 -14.31
N CYS A 71 8.11 -8.06 -13.47
CA CYS A 71 7.82 -8.03 -12.04
C CYS A 71 6.39 -7.52 -11.80
N PRO A 72 5.54 -8.29 -11.09
CA PRO A 72 4.12 -7.96 -10.94
C PRO A 72 3.86 -6.85 -9.91
N ALA A 73 4.83 -6.56 -9.03
CA ALA A 73 4.65 -5.67 -7.89
C ALA A 73 5.91 -4.86 -7.57
N ASP A 74 5.73 -3.76 -6.83
CA ASP A 74 6.87 -3.02 -6.28
C ASP A 74 7.39 -3.69 -5.02
N GLY A 75 8.68 -3.96 -4.98
CA GLY A 75 9.26 -4.48 -3.77
C GLY A 75 10.69 -4.91 -3.94
N LYS A 76 11.17 -5.65 -2.95
CA LYS A 76 12.47 -6.28 -2.96
C LYS A 76 12.29 -7.76 -3.28
N VAL A 77 13.06 -8.29 -4.22
CA VAL A 77 13.17 -9.74 -4.39
C VAL A 77 13.89 -10.29 -3.16
N VAL A 78 13.21 -11.16 -2.41
CA VAL A 78 13.70 -11.71 -1.14
C VAL A 78 14.08 -13.18 -1.25
N VAL A 79 13.51 -13.91 -2.21
CA VAL A 79 13.79 -15.33 -2.44
C VAL A 79 13.76 -15.61 -3.95
N ILE A 80 14.75 -16.37 -4.41
CA ILE A 80 14.76 -17.04 -5.72
C ILE A 80 15.28 -18.46 -5.47
N GLU A 81 14.40 -19.46 -5.45
CA GLU A 81 14.79 -20.84 -5.13
C GLU A 81 13.88 -21.88 -5.80
N GLU A 82 14.34 -23.12 -5.90
CA GLU A 82 13.49 -24.24 -6.30
C GLU A 82 12.69 -24.74 -5.09
N THR A 83 11.37 -24.79 -5.23
CA THR A 83 10.46 -25.32 -4.21
C THR A 83 9.45 -26.27 -4.84
N VAL A 84 8.84 -27.13 -4.03
CA VAL A 84 7.71 -27.95 -4.49
C VAL A 84 6.43 -27.15 -4.28
N ASP A 85 5.75 -26.78 -5.36
CA ASP A 85 4.45 -26.12 -5.25
C ASP A 85 3.43 -27.10 -4.66
N VAL A 86 2.74 -26.70 -3.59
CA VAL A 86 1.80 -27.58 -2.88
C VAL A 86 0.35 -27.37 -3.31
N GLU A 87 0.05 -26.24 -3.97
CA GLU A 87 -1.33 -25.81 -4.21
C GLU A 87 -1.83 -26.24 -5.59
N TYR A 88 -1.08 -25.96 -6.66
CA TYR A 88 -1.56 -26.10 -8.03
C TYR A 88 -0.84 -27.22 -8.80
N PHE A 89 0.47 -27.11 -8.97
CA PHE A 89 1.30 -28.00 -9.80
C PHE A 89 1.73 -29.29 -9.09
N LYS A 90 1.88 -29.28 -7.75
CA LYS A 90 2.31 -30.47 -6.96
C LYS A 90 3.67 -31.05 -7.40
N ASP A 91 4.53 -30.22 -7.98
CA ASP A 91 5.87 -30.58 -8.47
C ASP A 91 6.90 -29.46 -8.20
N LYS A 92 8.17 -29.68 -8.62
CA LYS A 92 9.25 -28.70 -8.43
C LYS A 92 9.12 -27.52 -9.40
N ARG A 93 9.16 -26.30 -8.87
CA ARG A 93 9.12 -25.04 -9.61
C ARG A 93 10.13 -24.03 -9.05
N LEU A 94 10.53 -23.07 -9.88
CA LEU A 94 11.29 -21.90 -9.44
C LEU A 94 10.32 -20.89 -8.80
N GLN A 95 10.51 -20.59 -7.52
CA GLN A 95 9.78 -19.56 -6.81
C GLN A 95 10.58 -18.26 -6.80
N VAL A 96 9.89 -17.15 -7.12
CA VAL A 96 10.42 -15.78 -6.99
C VAL A 96 9.50 -15.01 -6.07
N SER A 97 9.99 -14.65 -4.88
CA SER A 97 9.21 -13.91 -3.87
C SER A 97 9.59 -12.43 -3.84
N VAL A 98 8.58 -11.57 -3.95
CA VAL A 98 8.74 -10.11 -3.88
C VAL A 98 8.09 -9.60 -2.59
N PHE A 99 8.89 -8.98 -1.72
CA PHE A 99 8.40 -8.33 -0.51
C PHE A 99 8.04 -6.88 -0.78
N MET A 100 6.76 -6.53 -0.58
CA MET A 100 6.27 -5.14 -0.65
C MET A 100 6.34 -4.50 0.74
N SER A 101 7.19 -3.49 0.91
CA SER A 101 7.19 -2.68 2.13
C SER A 101 5.98 -1.74 2.15
N PRO A 102 5.57 -1.21 3.32
CA PRO A 102 4.46 -0.24 3.42
C PRO A 102 4.62 1.02 2.56
N ALA A 103 5.84 1.37 2.14
CA ALA A 103 6.13 2.49 1.25
C ALA A 103 5.97 2.15 -0.25
N ASN A 104 5.93 0.87 -0.59
CA ASN A 104 5.69 0.38 -1.95
C ASN A 104 4.21 0.50 -2.32
N VAL A 105 3.95 0.51 -3.62
CA VAL A 105 2.59 0.48 -4.14
C VAL A 105 2.04 -0.94 -4.00
N HIS A 106 1.00 -1.12 -3.18
CA HIS A 106 0.37 -2.42 -2.92
C HIS A 106 -0.64 -2.76 -4.02
N VAL A 107 -0.13 -2.88 -5.24
CA VAL A 107 -0.90 -3.29 -6.42
C VAL A 107 -0.14 -4.39 -7.12
N ASN A 108 -0.72 -5.59 -7.13
CA ASN A 108 -0.21 -6.72 -7.90
C ASN A 108 -0.81 -6.69 -9.31
N ARG A 109 0.04 -6.82 -10.31
CA ARG A 109 -0.33 -6.92 -11.73
C ARG A 109 -0.04 -8.31 -12.25
N ASN A 110 -0.56 -8.63 -13.43
CA ASN A 110 -0.18 -9.85 -14.12
C ASN A 110 1.25 -9.71 -14.67
N PRO A 111 2.16 -10.67 -14.39
CA PRO A 111 3.54 -10.61 -14.86
C PRO A 111 3.70 -11.00 -16.34
N ILE A 112 2.68 -11.65 -16.92
CA ILE A 112 2.60 -12.08 -18.32
C ILE A 112 1.15 -11.94 -18.82
N SER A 113 0.96 -11.83 -20.13
CA SER A 113 -0.36 -11.94 -20.77
C SER A 113 -0.89 -13.36 -20.68
N GLY A 114 -2.18 -13.52 -20.39
CA GLY A 114 -2.84 -14.81 -20.28
C GLY A 114 -4.33 -14.66 -19.98
N GLU A 115 -5.03 -15.78 -19.94
CA GLU A 115 -6.44 -15.89 -19.53
C GLU A 115 -6.49 -16.57 -18.16
N VAL A 116 -7.40 -16.11 -17.29
CA VAL A 116 -7.59 -16.60 -15.91
C VAL A 116 -8.88 -17.39 -15.83
#